data_AF-A0A7S2XLZ1-F1
#
_entry.id   AF-A0A7S2XLZ1-F1
#
_cell.length_a   1.000
_cell.length_b   1.000
_cell.length_c   1.000
_cell.angle_alpha   90.00
_cell.angle_beta   90.00
_cell.angle_gamma   90.00
#
_symmetry.space_group_name_H-M   'P 1'
#
loop_
_entity.id
_entity.type
_entity.pdbx_description
1 polymer ?
#
loop_
_entity_poly.entity_id
_entity_poly.type
_entity_poly.pdbx_seq_one_letter_code
_entity_poly.pdbx_strand_id
1 'polypeptide(L)'
;MVKFGRHINAFISNDNAGTGLYVVPYNDIKRWIHQQQQQQPKQVEDRDANQFEREWRDALRTAVDDFTKAVGDLWEQIFGRIASLDEARGALPDVAIRLYVQQAGVDASQELLTRLKQIHAAAYNNAEALRKLVKKFDKYSKHKHKTKQLSPRLIPAIYAANFTMGLPMLEQGETLFRSLLGIGLEHILVYDDAASIQSHRDASLAELNMHQKYIEGRQAELDWLSRLTVSLEPDELSRLVAHRGYHSVKDRSDKRPIENSLTAYEAAWTNGIHLCECDIALTKDEKIILAHDEDFSRLALDRNSPMSNKQVGDLTFKELIALPLLSGSRPPLLIDVLQSARHIGGGAQLVIEIKPGNEEAATALARMLIHHPELMPCIALIMSFDCFTMHNLRRELMNFNPPHMSGNNRHNTFSSIPTSMSLMKFGSDNLGGDLGGRVA
;
A
#
# COMPACT_ATOMS: atom_id res chain seq x y z
N MET A 1 -23.04 -9.14 -12.27
CA MET A 1 -21.60 -9.37 -12.03
C MET A 1 -21.01 -10.17 -13.19
N VAL A 2 -20.18 -9.57 -14.05
CA VAL A 2 -19.56 -10.27 -15.19
C VAL A 2 -18.49 -11.23 -14.66
N LYS A 3 -18.52 -12.50 -15.10
CA LYS A 3 -17.48 -13.46 -14.75
C LYS A 3 -16.15 -12.97 -15.32
N PHE A 4 -15.09 -12.86 -14.51
CA PHE A 4 -13.78 -12.33 -14.93
C PHE A 4 -13.22 -12.94 -16.23
N GLY A 5 -13.43 -14.25 -16.46
CA GLY A 5 -13.04 -14.90 -17.71
C GLY A 5 -13.79 -14.41 -18.96
N ARG A 6 -15.00 -13.83 -18.83
CA ARG A 6 -15.70 -13.14 -19.93
C ARG A 6 -15.15 -11.72 -20.13
N HIS A 7 -14.79 -11.04 -19.04
CA HIS A 7 -14.17 -9.71 -19.10
C HIS A 7 -12.82 -9.76 -19.83
N ILE A 8 -11.96 -10.72 -19.50
CA ILE A 8 -10.65 -10.84 -20.17
C ILE A 8 -10.79 -11.18 -21.67
N ASN A 9 -11.78 -12.00 -22.05
CA ASN A 9 -12.04 -12.28 -23.46
C ASN A 9 -12.58 -11.04 -24.20
N ALA A 10 -13.45 -10.26 -23.55
CA ALA A 10 -13.94 -9.01 -24.13
C ALA A 10 -12.79 -8.01 -24.33
N PHE A 11 -11.89 -7.89 -23.35
CA PHE A 11 -10.66 -7.11 -23.48
C PHE A 11 -9.79 -7.60 -24.64
N ILE A 12 -9.55 -8.92 -24.75
CA ILE A 12 -8.75 -9.50 -25.84
C ILE A 12 -9.37 -9.24 -27.21
N SER A 13 -10.69 -9.36 -27.34
CA SER A 13 -11.42 -9.19 -28.60
C SER A 13 -11.61 -7.75 -29.03
N ASN A 14 -11.58 -6.80 -28.09
CA ASN A 14 -11.88 -5.40 -28.38
C ASN A 14 -10.65 -4.51 -28.15
N ASP A 15 -10.28 -4.31 -26.89
CA ASP A 15 -9.29 -3.29 -26.50
C ASP A 15 -7.84 -3.72 -26.79
N ASN A 16 -7.59 -5.03 -26.81
CA ASN A 16 -6.29 -5.63 -27.10
C ASN A 16 -6.21 -6.23 -28.52
N ALA A 17 -7.25 -6.07 -29.34
CA ALA A 17 -7.28 -6.63 -30.67
C ALA A 17 -6.18 -6.00 -31.55
N GLY A 18 -5.27 -6.81 -32.06
CA GLY A 18 -4.18 -6.36 -32.94
C GLY A 18 -3.06 -5.58 -32.25
N THR A 19 -3.05 -5.43 -30.91
CA THR A 19 -2.02 -4.68 -30.18
C THR A 19 -0.70 -5.43 -30.04
N GLY A 20 -0.77 -6.76 -30.09
CA GLY A 20 0.35 -7.67 -29.84
C GLY A 20 0.73 -7.85 -28.36
N LEU A 21 0.06 -7.15 -27.44
CA LEU A 21 0.37 -7.23 -26.01
C LEU A 21 -0.06 -8.56 -25.42
N TYR A 22 0.78 -9.13 -24.59
CA TYR A 22 0.55 -10.39 -23.93
C TYR A 22 -0.57 -10.26 -22.90
N VAL A 23 -1.52 -11.21 -22.97
CA VAL A 23 -2.57 -11.36 -21.97
C VAL A 23 -2.52 -12.79 -21.45
N VAL A 24 -2.42 -12.92 -20.12
CA VAL A 24 -2.37 -14.21 -19.43
C VAL A 24 -3.56 -15.08 -19.89
N PRO A 25 -3.34 -16.33 -20.34
CA PRO A 25 -4.38 -17.23 -20.84
C PRO A 25 -5.23 -17.78 -19.69
N TYR A 26 -5.96 -16.88 -19.01
CA TYR A 26 -6.67 -17.14 -17.76
C TYR A 26 -7.66 -18.30 -17.89
N ASN A 27 -8.41 -18.35 -18.99
CA ASN A 27 -9.43 -19.37 -19.19
C ASN A 27 -8.82 -20.75 -19.45
N ASP A 28 -7.62 -20.84 -20.01
CA ASP A 28 -6.94 -22.10 -20.31
C ASP A 28 -6.37 -22.69 -19.03
N ILE A 29 -5.61 -21.90 -18.28
CA ILE A 29 -5.06 -22.31 -16.98
C ILE A 29 -6.22 -22.63 -16.01
N LYS A 30 -7.29 -21.84 -16.01
CA LYS A 30 -8.50 -22.13 -15.22
C LYS A 30 -9.16 -23.45 -15.60
N ARG A 31 -9.28 -23.75 -16.90
CA ARG A 31 -9.85 -25.01 -17.38
C ARG A 31 -8.99 -26.18 -16.95
N TRP A 32 -7.67 -26.05 -17.06
CA TRP A 32 -6.72 -27.04 -16.55
C TRP A 32 -6.91 -27.28 -15.04
N ILE A 33 -6.99 -26.23 -14.20
CA ILE A 33 -7.28 -26.37 -12.76
C ILE A 33 -8.57 -27.18 -12.52
N HIS A 34 -9.63 -26.89 -13.29
CA HIS A 34 -10.91 -27.59 -13.17
C HIS A 34 -10.86 -29.05 -13.67
N GLN A 35 -10.04 -29.37 -14.67
CA GLN A 35 -9.87 -30.74 -15.16
C GLN A 35 -9.14 -31.60 -14.13
N GLN A 36 -8.11 -31.07 -13.48
CA GLN A 36 -7.41 -31.76 -12.39
C GLN A 36 -8.33 -32.01 -11.18
N GLN A 37 -9.37 -31.19 -11.01
CA GLN A 37 -10.38 -31.40 -9.97
C GLN A 37 -11.18 -32.70 -10.14
N GLN A 38 -11.27 -33.24 -11.36
CA GLN A 38 -12.10 -34.40 -11.68
C GLN A 38 -11.33 -35.74 -11.69
N GLN A 39 -10.00 -35.74 -11.52
CA GLN A 39 -9.16 -36.94 -11.61
C GLN A 39 -8.29 -37.18 -10.34
N GLN A 40 -8.34 -38.43 -9.84
CA GLN A 40 -7.25 -39.26 -9.24
C GLN A 40 -6.48 -38.85 -7.93
N PRO A 41 -5.70 -39.78 -7.29
CA PRO A 41 -5.38 -39.79 -5.84
C PRO A 41 -4.11 -39.04 -5.40
N LYS A 42 -3.90 -38.94 -4.07
CA LYS A 42 -2.95 -38.07 -3.32
C LYS A 42 -1.50 -37.89 -3.84
N GLN A 43 -0.87 -38.87 -4.51
CA GLN A 43 0.51 -38.72 -5.01
C GLN A 43 0.63 -37.78 -6.22
N VAL A 44 -0.49 -37.42 -6.85
CA VAL A 44 -0.55 -36.50 -8.00
C VAL A 44 -0.54 -35.02 -7.57
N GLU A 45 -0.83 -34.72 -6.30
CA GLU A 45 -1.00 -33.34 -5.79
C GLU A 45 0.27 -32.49 -5.85
N ASP A 46 1.43 -33.04 -5.46
CA ASP A 46 2.69 -32.30 -5.53
C ASP A 46 3.12 -32.07 -6.98
N ARG A 47 2.77 -32.98 -7.90
CA ARG A 47 3.02 -32.77 -9.34
C ARG A 47 2.13 -31.67 -9.91
N ASP A 48 0.85 -31.64 -9.52
CA ASP A 48 -0.11 -30.61 -9.95
C ASP A 48 0.26 -29.22 -9.41
N ALA A 49 0.69 -29.12 -8.14
CA ALA A 49 1.14 -27.86 -7.56
C ALA A 49 2.42 -27.34 -8.24
N ASN A 50 3.38 -28.23 -8.49
CA ASN A 50 4.60 -27.87 -9.21
C ASN A 50 4.31 -27.51 -10.68
N GLN A 51 3.36 -28.19 -11.34
CA GLN A 51 2.98 -27.86 -12.71
C GLN A 51 2.25 -26.53 -12.78
N PHE A 52 1.25 -26.30 -11.91
CA PHE A 52 0.55 -25.03 -11.83
C PHE A 52 1.52 -23.88 -11.58
N GLU A 53 2.43 -24.04 -10.64
CA GLU A 53 3.45 -23.05 -10.35
C GLU A 53 4.32 -22.73 -11.58
N ARG A 54 4.79 -23.75 -12.31
CA ARG A 54 5.62 -23.53 -13.50
C ARG A 54 4.86 -22.72 -14.55
N GLU A 55 3.65 -23.17 -14.91
CA GLU A 55 2.78 -22.48 -15.88
C GLU A 55 2.48 -21.04 -15.44
N TRP A 56 2.22 -20.84 -14.15
CA TRP A 56 1.97 -19.53 -13.57
C TRP A 56 3.20 -18.63 -13.63
N ARG A 57 4.39 -19.16 -13.31
CA ARG A 57 5.66 -18.41 -13.35
C ARG A 57 6.07 -18.07 -14.78
N ASP A 58 5.83 -18.96 -15.74
CA ASP A 58 6.06 -18.69 -17.16
C ASP A 58 5.12 -17.59 -17.66
N ALA A 59 3.84 -17.63 -17.26
CA ALA A 59 2.90 -16.56 -17.59
C ALA A 59 3.27 -15.22 -16.94
N LEU A 60 3.77 -15.22 -15.69
CA LEU A 60 4.29 -14.03 -15.02
C LEU A 60 5.51 -13.46 -15.77
N ARG A 61 6.50 -14.30 -16.08
CA ARG A 61 7.71 -13.90 -16.82
C ARG A 61 7.35 -13.30 -18.17
N THR A 62 6.47 -13.95 -18.92
CA THR A 62 6.03 -13.46 -20.24
C THR A 62 5.33 -12.11 -20.15
N ALA A 63 4.50 -11.90 -19.12
CA ALA A 63 3.86 -10.60 -18.89
C ALA A 63 4.86 -9.49 -18.50
N VAL A 64 5.88 -9.82 -17.70
CA VAL A 64 6.98 -8.91 -17.34
C VAL A 64 7.78 -8.53 -18.58
N ASP A 65 8.19 -9.50 -19.38
CA ASP A 65 9.01 -9.27 -20.58
C ASP A 65 8.27 -8.41 -21.60
N ASP A 66 7.00 -8.75 -21.88
CA ASP A 66 6.15 -7.98 -22.80
C ASP A 66 5.89 -6.55 -22.31
N PHE A 67 5.59 -6.37 -21.02
CA PHE A 67 5.42 -5.03 -20.44
C PHE A 67 6.69 -4.19 -20.55
N THR A 68 7.84 -4.77 -20.20
CA THR A 68 9.15 -4.09 -20.25
C THR A 68 9.43 -3.61 -21.66
N LYS A 69 9.19 -4.49 -22.65
CA LYS A 69 9.34 -4.15 -24.06
C LYS A 69 8.38 -3.05 -24.48
N ALA A 70 7.08 -3.20 -24.19
CA ALA A 70 6.07 -2.24 -24.62
C ALA A 70 6.26 -0.83 -24.02
N VAL A 71 6.67 -0.75 -22.76
CA VAL A 71 7.03 0.52 -22.10
C VAL A 71 8.33 1.08 -22.69
N GLY A 72 9.31 0.23 -22.98
CA GLY A 72 10.54 0.62 -23.68
C GLY A 72 10.25 1.25 -25.05
N ASP A 73 9.46 0.56 -25.88
CA ASP A 73 9.05 1.02 -27.21
C ASP A 73 8.29 2.37 -27.13
N LEU A 74 7.41 2.53 -26.13
CA LEU A 74 6.67 3.77 -25.89
C LEU A 74 7.62 4.94 -25.57
N TRP A 75 8.61 4.71 -24.70
CA TRP A 75 9.59 5.74 -24.38
C TRP A 75 10.55 6.02 -25.54
N GLU A 76 10.94 5.00 -26.30
CA GLU A 76 11.76 5.18 -27.51
C GLU A 76 11.02 6.05 -28.54
N GLN A 77 9.72 5.86 -28.72
CA GLN A 77 8.90 6.71 -29.57
C GLN A 77 8.83 8.15 -29.05
N ILE A 78 8.63 8.33 -27.75
CA ILE A 78 8.59 9.65 -27.11
C ILE A 78 9.91 10.38 -27.34
N PHE A 79 11.02 9.79 -26.86
CA PHE A 79 12.34 10.39 -26.92
C PHE A 79 12.85 10.54 -28.35
N GLY A 80 12.54 9.60 -29.24
CA GLY A 80 12.88 9.69 -30.66
C GLY A 80 12.24 10.91 -31.33
N ARG A 81 10.99 11.23 -30.98
CA ARG A 81 10.28 12.39 -31.54
C ARG A 81 10.82 13.73 -31.05
N ILE A 82 11.32 13.77 -29.82
CA ILE A 82 11.88 14.99 -29.20
C ILE A 82 13.41 15.06 -29.26
N ALA A 83 14.08 14.08 -29.88
CA ALA A 83 15.54 13.96 -29.88
C ALA A 83 16.27 15.17 -30.47
N SER A 84 15.63 15.90 -31.39
CA SER A 84 16.18 17.12 -32.00
C SER A 84 16.08 18.35 -31.10
N LEU A 85 15.31 18.29 -30.01
CA LEU A 85 15.15 19.38 -29.07
C LEU A 85 16.27 19.33 -28.03
N ASP A 86 16.97 20.43 -27.84
CA ASP A 86 17.99 20.50 -26.80
C ASP A 86 17.37 20.26 -25.41
N GLU A 87 16.16 20.77 -25.18
CA GLU A 87 15.37 20.60 -23.96
C GLU A 87 15.01 19.13 -23.65
N ALA A 88 15.05 18.24 -24.65
CA ALA A 88 14.74 16.82 -24.45
C ALA A 88 15.88 16.01 -23.82
N ARG A 89 17.12 16.53 -23.84
CA ARG A 89 18.28 15.82 -23.31
C ARG A 89 18.19 15.69 -21.80
N GLY A 90 17.96 14.47 -21.32
CA GLY A 90 17.80 14.18 -19.89
C GLY A 90 16.44 14.61 -19.33
N ALA A 91 15.44 14.81 -20.20
CA ALA A 91 14.08 15.16 -19.79
C ALA A 91 13.46 14.05 -18.93
N LEU A 92 12.84 14.44 -17.81
CA LEU A 92 12.04 13.57 -16.97
C LEU A 92 10.78 13.09 -17.72
N PRO A 93 10.15 11.97 -17.33
CA PRO A 93 8.99 11.40 -18.00
C PRO A 93 7.86 12.39 -18.32
N ASP A 94 7.50 13.27 -17.39
CA ASP A 94 6.45 14.27 -17.56
C ASP A 94 6.86 15.40 -18.52
N VAL A 95 8.11 15.86 -18.43
CA VAL A 95 8.69 16.84 -19.36
C VAL A 95 8.77 16.26 -20.77
N ALA A 96 9.24 15.02 -20.91
CA ALA A 96 9.33 14.31 -22.18
C ALA A 96 7.94 14.15 -22.83
N ILE A 97 6.90 13.85 -22.05
CA ILE A 97 5.52 13.81 -22.52
C ILE A 97 5.05 15.20 -23.00
N ARG A 98 5.34 16.27 -22.24
CA ARG A 98 4.97 17.65 -22.64
C ARG A 98 5.63 18.05 -23.96
N LEU A 99 6.94 17.84 -24.07
CA LEU A 99 7.70 18.12 -25.29
C LEU A 99 7.19 17.26 -26.45
N TYR A 100 6.88 15.99 -26.20
CA TYR A 100 6.31 15.11 -27.21
C TYR A 100 4.98 15.63 -27.72
N VAL A 101 4.04 16.02 -26.84
CA VAL A 101 2.74 16.52 -27.28
C VAL A 101 2.88 17.79 -28.12
N GLN A 102 3.78 18.69 -27.72
CA GLN A 102 4.09 19.91 -28.47
C GLN A 102 4.67 19.61 -29.86
N GLN A 103 5.56 18.63 -29.96
CA GLN A 103 6.29 18.30 -31.20
C GLN A 103 5.54 17.32 -32.12
N ALA A 104 4.75 16.41 -31.57
CA ALA A 104 4.04 15.37 -32.29
C ALA A 104 2.68 15.85 -32.83
N GLY A 105 2.08 16.86 -32.20
CA GLY A 105 0.73 17.32 -32.52
C GLY A 105 -0.36 16.42 -31.92
N VAL A 106 -1.62 16.82 -32.12
CA VAL A 106 -2.78 16.23 -31.43
C VAL A 106 -3.00 14.76 -31.83
N ASP A 107 -2.99 14.45 -33.13
CA ASP A 107 -3.33 13.11 -33.63
C ASP A 107 -2.32 12.04 -33.17
N ALA A 108 -1.02 12.31 -33.32
CA ALA A 108 0.04 11.40 -32.88
C ALA A 108 0.10 11.26 -31.34
N SER A 109 -0.35 12.29 -30.61
CA SER A 109 -0.46 12.24 -29.15
C SER A 109 -1.67 11.44 -28.68
N GLN A 110 -2.79 11.48 -29.42
CA GLN A 110 -3.96 10.63 -29.16
C GLN A 110 -3.66 9.16 -29.45
N GLU A 111 -2.89 8.88 -30.50
CA GLU A 111 -2.43 7.52 -30.81
C GLU A 111 -1.53 6.97 -29.68
N LEU A 112 -0.57 7.77 -29.23
CA LEU A 112 0.31 7.37 -28.13
C LEU A 112 -0.44 7.21 -26.80
N LEU A 113 -1.42 8.09 -26.51
CA LEU A 113 -2.33 7.94 -25.38
C LEU A 113 -3.14 6.64 -25.47
N THR A 114 -3.58 6.26 -26.66
CA THR A 114 -4.29 4.99 -26.89
C THR A 114 -3.37 3.81 -26.60
N ARG A 115 -2.12 3.85 -27.08
CA ARG A 115 -1.11 2.83 -26.80
C ARG A 115 -0.80 2.72 -25.30
N LEU A 116 -0.65 3.84 -24.61
CA LEU A 116 -0.42 3.89 -23.17
C LEU A 116 -1.56 3.21 -22.38
N LYS A 117 -2.81 3.51 -22.75
CA LYS A 117 -4.00 2.87 -22.16
C LYS A 117 -4.05 1.36 -22.40
N GLN A 118 -3.66 0.92 -23.59
CA GLN A 118 -3.59 -0.51 -23.91
C GLN A 118 -2.54 -1.24 -23.05
N ILE A 119 -1.36 -0.63 -22.87
CA ILE A 119 -0.30 -1.16 -22.00
C ILE A 119 -0.78 -1.24 -20.54
N HIS A 120 -1.38 -0.15 -20.02
CA HIS A 120 -1.94 -0.12 -18.66
C HIS A 120 -3.01 -1.20 -18.47
N ALA A 121 -3.96 -1.30 -19.40
CA ALA A 121 -5.03 -2.30 -19.33
C ALA A 121 -4.49 -3.73 -19.42
N ALA A 122 -3.49 -4.01 -20.26
CA ALA A 122 -2.85 -5.31 -20.34
C ALA A 122 -2.14 -5.67 -19.01
N ALA A 123 -1.35 -4.75 -18.46
CA ALA A 123 -0.65 -4.92 -17.18
C ALA A 123 -1.65 -5.19 -16.04
N TYR A 124 -2.72 -4.40 -15.93
CA TYR A 124 -3.75 -4.58 -14.93
C TYR A 124 -4.48 -5.93 -15.07
N ASN A 125 -4.89 -6.30 -16.29
CA ASN A 125 -5.56 -7.58 -16.53
C ASN A 125 -4.65 -8.78 -16.25
N ASN A 126 -3.36 -8.68 -16.54
CA ASN A 126 -2.36 -9.71 -16.24
C ASN A 126 -2.17 -9.89 -14.73
N ALA A 127 -2.02 -8.79 -13.98
CA ALA A 127 -1.94 -8.81 -12.53
C ALA A 127 -3.15 -9.52 -11.91
N GLU A 128 -4.36 -9.13 -12.33
CA GLU A 128 -5.60 -9.68 -11.80
C GLU A 128 -5.83 -11.14 -12.23
N ALA A 129 -5.43 -11.51 -13.46
CA ALA A 129 -5.51 -12.88 -13.94
C ALA A 129 -4.61 -13.81 -13.11
N LEU A 130 -3.34 -13.45 -12.94
CA LEU A 130 -2.38 -14.23 -12.15
C LEU A 130 -2.83 -14.36 -10.70
N ARG A 131 -3.31 -13.28 -10.09
CA ARG A 131 -3.84 -13.30 -8.72
C ARG A 131 -5.07 -14.21 -8.59
N LYS A 132 -6.01 -14.13 -9.54
CA LYS A 132 -7.23 -14.96 -9.54
C LYS A 132 -6.96 -16.43 -9.81
N LEU A 133 -5.94 -16.75 -10.61
CA LEU A 133 -5.50 -18.13 -10.83
C LEU A 133 -4.96 -18.75 -9.55
N VAL A 134 -4.08 -18.05 -8.80
CA VAL A 134 -3.55 -18.54 -7.52
C VAL A 134 -4.67 -18.75 -6.50
N LYS A 135 -5.57 -17.78 -6.35
CA LYS A 135 -6.73 -17.93 -5.44
C LYS A 135 -7.64 -19.10 -5.82
N LYS A 136 -7.82 -19.34 -7.11
CA LYS A 136 -8.62 -20.45 -7.62
C LYS A 136 -7.94 -21.80 -7.37
N PHE A 137 -6.63 -21.89 -7.57
CA PHE A 137 -5.84 -23.06 -7.26
C PHE A 137 -5.88 -23.38 -5.77
N ASP A 138 -5.65 -22.40 -4.90
CA ASP A 138 -5.73 -22.57 -3.44
C ASP A 138 -7.12 -23.01 -2.97
N LYS A 139 -8.19 -22.47 -3.57
CA LYS A 139 -9.56 -22.90 -3.28
C LYS A 139 -9.77 -24.37 -3.66
N TYR A 140 -9.22 -24.80 -4.79
CA TYR A 140 -9.24 -26.20 -5.21
C TYR A 140 -8.52 -27.10 -4.19
N SER A 141 -7.29 -26.73 -3.81
CA SER A 141 -6.46 -27.48 -2.85
C SER A 141 -7.09 -27.59 -1.45
N LYS A 142 -7.74 -26.52 -0.97
CA LYS A 142 -8.47 -26.51 0.31
C LYS A 142 -9.64 -27.49 0.36
N HIS A 143 -10.38 -27.65 -0.74
CA HIS A 143 -11.56 -28.52 -0.79
C HIS A 143 -11.22 -30.01 -0.85
N LYS A 144 -10.05 -30.38 -1.38
CA LYS A 144 -9.67 -31.79 -1.59
C LYS A 144 -8.87 -32.36 -0.41
N HIS A 145 -7.76 -31.76 0.03
CA HIS A 145 -6.79 -32.50 0.87
C HIS A 145 -5.96 -31.72 1.95
N LYS A 146 -6.37 -30.53 2.44
CA LYS A 146 -5.62 -29.75 3.46
C LYS A 146 -4.14 -29.50 3.09
N THR A 147 -3.83 -29.28 1.81
CA THR A 147 -2.46 -29.02 1.31
C THR A 147 -1.98 -27.58 1.48
N LYS A 148 -0.66 -27.37 1.36
CA LYS A 148 0.01 -26.05 1.41
C LYS A 148 -0.56 -25.11 0.35
N GLN A 149 -0.98 -23.92 0.79
CA GLN A 149 -1.41 -22.83 -0.09
C GLN A 149 -0.23 -22.26 -0.87
N LEU A 150 -0.44 -21.91 -2.14
CA LEU A 150 0.57 -21.24 -2.96
C LEU A 150 0.45 -19.72 -2.88
N SER A 151 -0.68 -19.18 -2.40
CA SER A 151 -0.87 -17.73 -2.27
C SER A 151 0.22 -16.99 -1.48
N PRO A 152 0.74 -17.50 -0.34
CA PRO A 152 1.75 -16.77 0.43
C PRO A 152 3.08 -16.59 -0.32
N ARG A 153 3.32 -17.39 -1.36
CA ARG A 153 4.59 -17.39 -2.10
C ARG A 153 4.47 -16.78 -3.50
N LEU A 154 3.34 -17.00 -4.18
CA LEU A 154 3.16 -16.53 -5.57
C LEU A 154 2.56 -15.12 -5.65
N ILE A 155 1.69 -14.72 -4.71
CA ILE A 155 1.09 -13.37 -4.75
C ILE A 155 2.14 -12.26 -4.55
N PRO A 156 3.11 -12.37 -3.61
CA PRO A 156 4.15 -11.35 -3.47
C PRO A 156 4.95 -11.12 -4.75
N ALA A 157 5.20 -12.17 -5.54
CA ALA A 157 5.90 -12.06 -6.82
C ALA A 157 5.13 -11.23 -7.87
N ILE A 158 3.80 -11.14 -7.79
CA ILE A 158 3.01 -10.24 -8.63
C ILE A 158 3.23 -8.79 -8.22
N TYR A 159 3.21 -8.49 -6.92
CA TYR A 159 3.35 -7.14 -6.41
C TYR A 159 4.75 -6.58 -6.61
N ALA A 160 5.77 -7.45 -6.61
CA ALA A 160 7.15 -7.09 -6.95
C ALA A 160 7.40 -7.02 -8.47
N ALA A 161 6.46 -7.44 -9.32
CA ALA A 161 6.64 -7.38 -10.77
C ALA A 161 6.59 -5.93 -11.27
N ASN A 162 7.47 -5.59 -12.21
CA ASN A 162 7.58 -4.24 -12.76
C ASN A 162 6.28 -3.74 -13.41
N PHE A 163 5.48 -4.61 -14.02
CA PHE A 163 4.19 -4.22 -14.60
C PHE A 163 3.17 -3.83 -13.54
N THR A 164 3.29 -4.31 -12.30
CA THR A 164 2.43 -3.91 -11.18
C THR A 164 2.95 -2.61 -10.56
N MET A 165 4.27 -2.53 -10.34
CA MET A 165 4.92 -1.32 -9.80
C MET A 165 4.84 -0.13 -10.76
N GLY A 166 4.74 -0.37 -12.06
CA GLY A 166 4.64 0.64 -13.10
C GLY A 166 3.24 1.18 -13.36
N LEU A 167 2.17 0.58 -12.81
CA LEU A 167 0.79 1.04 -13.01
C LEU A 167 0.59 2.53 -12.64
N PRO A 168 1.06 3.02 -11.47
CA PRO A 168 0.89 4.43 -11.11
C PRO A 168 1.57 5.39 -12.10
N MET A 169 2.72 5.00 -12.66
CA MET A 169 3.43 5.82 -13.66
C MET A 169 2.62 5.93 -14.94
N LEU A 170 2.02 4.83 -15.41
CA LEU A 170 1.18 4.84 -16.60
C LEU A 170 -0.10 5.65 -16.39
N GLU A 171 -0.70 5.59 -15.19
CA GLU A 171 -1.87 6.41 -14.82
C GLU A 171 -1.55 7.90 -14.82
N GLN A 172 -0.42 8.28 -14.21
CA GLN A 172 0.05 9.68 -14.22
C GLN A 172 0.32 10.17 -15.64
N GLY A 173 0.94 9.34 -16.48
CA GLY A 173 1.14 9.62 -17.90
C GLY A 173 -0.20 9.84 -18.63
N GLU A 174 -1.19 8.97 -18.38
CA GLU A 174 -2.53 9.10 -18.98
C GLU A 174 -3.19 10.42 -18.60
N THR A 175 -3.17 10.78 -17.30
CA THR A 175 -3.70 12.05 -16.80
C THR A 175 -3.01 13.24 -17.46
N LEU A 176 -1.69 13.20 -17.59
CA LEU A 176 -0.93 14.27 -18.22
C LEU A 176 -1.27 14.42 -19.71
N PHE A 177 -1.30 13.32 -20.48
CA PHE A 177 -1.72 13.34 -21.88
C PHE A 177 -3.13 13.90 -22.05
N ARG A 178 -4.09 13.51 -21.20
CA ARG A 178 -5.46 14.02 -21.23
C ARG A 178 -5.52 15.52 -20.96
N SER A 179 -4.79 15.99 -19.96
CA SER A 179 -4.69 17.42 -19.63
C SER A 179 -4.11 18.22 -20.81
N LEU A 180 -3.02 17.76 -21.41
CA LEU A 180 -2.35 18.45 -22.52
C LEU A 180 -3.19 18.45 -23.81
N LEU A 181 -3.99 17.40 -24.04
CA LEU A 181 -4.86 17.29 -25.21
C LEU A 181 -6.22 17.97 -25.02
N GLY A 182 -6.46 18.62 -23.88
CA GLY A 182 -7.76 19.23 -23.56
C GLY A 182 -8.90 18.21 -23.44
N ILE A 183 -8.58 16.93 -23.23
CA ILE A 183 -9.55 15.85 -23.08
C ILE A 183 -10.00 15.81 -21.62
N GLY A 184 -10.91 16.73 -21.28
CA GLY A 184 -11.73 16.73 -20.07
C GLY A 184 -10.97 16.63 -18.76
N LEU A 185 -10.48 17.76 -18.25
CA LEU A 185 -10.30 18.07 -16.81
C LEU A 185 -10.35 19.59 -16.65
N GLU A 186 -11.42 20.12 -16.06
CA GLU A 186 -11.48 21.51 -15.60
C GLU A 186 -10.48 21.72 -14.44
N HIS A 187 -9.72 22.81 -14.51
CA HIS A 187 -8.78 23.37 -13.52
C HIS A 187 -7.48 22.62 -13.21
N ILE A 188 -6.37 23.01 -13.88
CA ILE A 188 -5.04 23.13 -13.25
C ILE A 188 -4.33 24.39 -13.79
N LEU A 189 -3.79 25.18 -12.86
CA LEU A 189 -3.12 26.46 -13.05
C LEU A 189 -1.78 26.32 -13.80
N VAL A 190 -1.55 27.22 -14.74
CA VAL A 190 -0.30 27.35 -15.51
C VAL A 190 0.60 28.36 -14.79
N TYR A 191 1.85 27.98 -14.50
CA TYR A 191 2.94 28.92 -14.22
C TYR A 191 3.95 28.84 -15.36
N ASP A 192 4.29 30.01 -15.89
CA ASP A 192 5.06 30.25 -17.10
C ASP A 192 6.28 31.09 -16.70
N ASP A 193 7.51 30.60 -16.91
CA ASP A 193 8.66 31.49 -17.24
C ASP A 193 9.91 30.72 -17.73
N ALA A 194 10.51 31.21 -18.81
CA ALA A 194 11.54 30.53 -19.62
C ALA A 194 12.98 30.68 -19.08
N ALA A 195 13.18 31.33 -17.92
CA ALA A 195 14.51 31.57 -17.34
C ALA A 195 15.04 30.39 -16.49
N SER A 196 14.24 29.34 -16.25
CA SER A 196 14.58 28.23 -15.35
C SER A 196 15.35 27.08 -16.03
N ILE A 197 15.40 27.03 -17.37
CA ILE A 197 15.80 25.84 -18.13
C ILE A 197 17.28 25.45 -17.94
N GLN A 198 18.17 26.40 -17.64
CA GLN A 198 19.60 26.11 -17.46
C GLN A 198 19.93 25.55 -16.06
N SER A 199 19.20 25.91 -15.01
CA SER A 199 19.41 25.37 -13.65
C SER A 199 18.85 23.96 -13.48
N HIS A 200 17.90 23.56 -14.33
CA HIS A 200 17.27 22.25 -14.28
C HIS A 200 18.13 21.09 -14.86
N ARG A 201 19.10 21.37 -15.73
CA ARG A 201 19.96 20.33 -16.34
C ARG A 201 20.99 19.71 -15.38
N ASP A 202 21.63 20.53 -14.54
CA ASP A 202 22.57 20.03 -13.52
C ASP A 202 21.83 19.44 -12.32
N ALA A 203 20.59 19.90 -12.06
CA ALA A 203 19.70 19.32 -11.08
C ALA A 203 19.21 17.93 -11.48
N SER A 204 18.89 17.64 -12.76
CA SER A 204 18.29 16.36 -13.15
C SER A 204 19.25 15.15 -13.09
N LEU A 205 20.53 15.35 -13.43
CA LEU A 205 21.59 14.34 -13.24
C LEU A 205 21.93 14.13 -11.76
N ALA A 206 21.90 15.21 -10.97
CA ALA A 206 22.00 15.10 -9.52
C ALA A 206 20.78 14.36 -8.93
N GLU A 207 19.57 14.62 -9.41
CA GLU A 207 18.30 14.04 -8.95
C GLU A 207 18.14 12.56 -9.34
N LEU A 208 18.58 12.13 -10.52
CA LEU A 208 18.58 10.71 -10.92
C LEU A 208 19.59 9.90 -10.10
N ASN A 209 20.80 10.42 -9.92
CA ASN A 209 21.79 9.83 -9.02
C ASN A 209 21.29 9.85 -7.56
N MET A 210 20.56 10.89 -7.17
CA MET A 210 19.93 11.00 -5.86
C MET A 210 18.80 9.97 -5.70
N HIS A 211 17.98 9.74 -6.73
CA HIS A 211 16.90 8.76 -6.71
C HIS A 211 17.44 7.33 -6.62
N GLN A 212 18.48 7.00 -7.40
CA GLN A 212 19.19 5.73 -7.29
C GLN A 212 19.81 5.56 -5.89
N LYS A 213 20.44 6.61 -5.35
CA LYS A 213 20.96 6.64 -3.97
C LYS A 213 19.87 6.49 -2.91
N TYR A 214 18.67 7.00 -3.15
CA TYR A 214 17.50 6.77 -2.28
C TYR A 214 16.98 5.35 -2.37
N ILE A 215 17.00 4.72 -3.55
CA ILE A 215 16.66 3.30 -3.71
C ILE A 215 17.66 2.43 -2.95
N GLU A 216 18.96 2.62 -3.19
CA GLU A 216 20.03 1.88 -2.52
C GLU A 216 20.01 2.11 -1.01
N GLY A 217 19.76 3.35 -0.58
CA GLY A 217 19.60 3.71 0.83
C GLY A 217 18.44 2.96 1.48
N ARG A 218 17.26 2.96 0.85
CA ARG A 218 16.08 2.23 1.34
C ARG A 218 16.32 0.71 1.37
N GLN A 219 16.96 0.16 0.34
CA GLN A 219 17.30 -1.26 0.29
C GLN A 219 18.28 -1.65 1.40
N ALA A 220 19.33 -0.85 1.62
CA ALA A 220 20.30 -1.10 2.67
C ALA A 220 19.69 -1.04 4.09
N GLU A 221 18.73 -0.13 4.31
CA GLU A 221 17.95 -0.03 5.55
C GLU A 221 17.07 -1.28 5.77
N LEU A 222 16.36 -1.75 4.74
CA LEU A 222 15.56 -2.97 4.82
C LEU A 222 16.42 -4.22 5.02
N ASP A 223 17.55 -4.32 4.33
CA ASP A 223 18.52 -5.41 4.51
C ASP A 223 19.09 -5.40 5.93
N TRP A 224 19.35 -4.22 6.50
CA TRP A 224 19.76 -4.08 7.89
C TRP A 224 18.66 -4.56 8.84
N LEU A 225 17.41 -4.15 8.62
CA LEU A 225 16.28 -4.57 9.45
C LEU A 225 16.08 -6.08 9.42
N SER A 226 16.14 -6.69 8.23
CA SER A 226 16.04 -8.15 8.06
C SER A 226 17.19 -8.88 8.77
N ARG A 227 18.42 -8.38 8.70
CA ARG A 227 19.55 -8.96 9.45
C ARG A 227 19.38 -8.82 10.95
N LEU A 228 18.89 -7.67 11.42
CA LEU A 228 18.63 -7.42 12.84
C LEU A 228 17.63 -8.44 13.38
N THR A 229 16.47 -8.59 12.74
CA THR A 229 15.41 -9.50 13.22
C THR A 229 15.83 -10.96 13.20
N VAL A 230 16.65 -11.38 12.23
CA VAL A 230 17.23 -12.73 12.18
C VAL A 230 18.27 -12.95 13.28
N SER A 231 18.96 -11.89 13.73
CA SER A 231 20.00 -11.98 14.76
C SER A 231 19.48 -11.98 16.20
N LEU A 232 18.22 -11.59 16.42
CA LEU A 232 17.60 -11.52 17.75
C LEU A 232 17.08 -12.89 18.18
N GLU A 233 17.17 -13.18 19.48
CA GLU A 233 16.54 -14.38 20.04
C GLU A 233 15.01 -14.28 19.96
N PRO A 234 14.28 -15.40 19.78
CA PRO A 234 12.82 -15.37 19.61
C PRO A 234 12.07 -14.65 20.74
N ASP A 235 12.54 -14.76 21.98
CA ASP A 235 11.94 -14.07 23.14
C ASP A 235 12.12 -12.55 23.06
N GLU A 236 13.30 -12.07 22.64
CA GLU A 236 13.58 -10.64 22.46
C GLU A 236 12.75 -10.08 21.30
N LEU A 237 12.71 -10.79 20.17
CA LEU A 237 11.92 -10.40 18.99
C LEU A 237 10.43 -10.31 19.32
N SER A 238 9.91 -11.19 20.19
CA SER A 238 8.51 -11.18 20.61
C SER A 238 8.11 -9.96 21.45
N ARG A 239 9.10 -9.28 22.06
CA ARG A 239 8.90 -8.08 22.89
C ARG A 239 9.27 -6.77 22.18
N LEU A 240 9.88 -6.86 21.00
CA LEU A 240 10.28 -5.70 20.23
C LEU A 240 9.05 -5.01 19.63
N VAL A 241 8.90 -3.72 19.90
CA VAL A 241 7.83 -2.88 19.38
C VAL A 241 8.44 -1.78 18.50
N ALA A 242 8.09 -1.76 17.21
CA ALA A 242 8.47 -0.66 16.33
C ALA A 242 7.60 0.58 16.63
N HIS A 243 8.16 1.54 17.36
CA HIS A 243 7.50 2.81 17.69
C HIS A 243 7.14 3.57 16.40
N ARG A 244 5.85 3.82 16.16
CA ARG A 244 5.29 4.41 14.94
C ARG A 244 5.68 3.70 13.63
N GLY A 245 5.96 2.39 13.72
CA GLY A 245 6.46 1.57 12.61
C GLY A 245 7.95 1.78 12.31
N TYR A 246 8.45 1.14 11.25
CA TYR A 246 9.83 1.31 10.79
C TYR A 246 9.99 2.67 10.08
N HIS A 247 10.17 3.73 10.88
CA HIS A 247 10.22 5.09 10.39
C HIS A 247 11.59 5.76 10.56
N SER A 248 11.75 6.91 9.90
CA SER A 248 12.90 7.79 10.12
C SER A 248 12.71 8.66 11.36
N VAL A 249 13.62 8.56 12.33
CA VAL A 249 13.66 9.43 13.52
C VAL A 249 13.99 10.91 13.24
N LYS A 250 14.35 11.24 11.99
CA LYS A 250 14.67 12.62 11.55
C LYS A 250 13.60 13.22 10.62
N ASP A 251 12.42 12.60 10.53
CA ASP A 251 11.33 13.03 9.65
C ASP A 251 11.71 13.13 8.16
N ARG A 252 12.73 12.38 7.73
CA ARG A 252 13.16 12.28 6.34
C ARG A 252 12.60 11.01 5.71
N SER A 253 12.01 11.14 4.53
CA SER A 253 11.44 10.03 3.77
C SER A 253 12.42 9.38 2.79
N ASP A 254 13.71 9.76 2.83
CA ASP A 254 14.69 9.37 1.82
C ASP A 254 15.21 7.93 1.96
N LYS A 255 15.29 7.43 3.19
CA LYS A 255 15.81 6.08 3.51
C LYS A 255 14.84 5.20 4.27
N ARG A 256 14.03 5.80 5.13
CA ARG A 256 12.96 5.11 5.87
C ARG A 256 11.64 5.87 5.67
N PRO A 257 10.49 5.19 5.76
CA PRO A 257 9.18 5.84 5.75
C PRO A 257 9.01 6.94 6.81
N ILE A 258 8.02 7.80 6.60
CA ILE A 258 7.54 8.74 7.64
C ILE A 258 6.82 7.95 8.73
N GLU A 259 6.89 8.46 9.97
CA GLU A 259 6.19 7.88 11.12
C GLU A 259 4.69 7.71 10.87
N ASN A 260 4.07 6.74 11.54
CA ASN A 260 2.61 6.53 11.49
C ASN A 260 2.05 6.33 10.05
N SER A 261 2.91 5.93 9.10
CA SER A 261 2.53 5.65 7.72
C SER A 261 2.31 4.16 7.49
N LEU A 262 1.40 3.81 6.57
CA LEU A 262 1.16 2.41 6.20
C LEU A 262 2.46 1.69 5.80
N THR A 263 3.32 2.36 5.03
CA THR A 263 4.61 1.81 4.61
C THR A 263 5.58 1.55 5.76
N ALA A 264 5.56 2.37 6.83
CA ALA A 264 6.37 2.11 8.02
C ALA A 264 5.98 0.80 8.71
N TYR A 265 4.67 0.52 8.78
CA TYR A 265 4.15 -0.71 9.38
C TYR A 265 4.39 -1.92 8.51
N GLU A 266 4.11 -1.82 7.21
CA GLU A 266 4.34 -2.92 6.27
C GLU A 266 5.82 -3.28 6.21
N ALA A 267 6.73 -2.30 6.23
CA ALA A 267 8.16 -2.55 6.29
C ALA A 267 8.58 -3.29 7.57
N ALA A 268 8.04 -2.91 8.74
CA ALA A 268 8.33 -3.58 10.00
C ALA A 268 7.82 -5.04 10.01
N TRP A 269 6.54 -5.24 9.70
CA TRP A 269 5.90 -6.56 9.73
C TRP A 269 6.49 -7.53 8.72
N THR A 270 6.76 -7.08 7.49
CA THR A 270 7.34 -7.94 6.46
C THR A 270 8.81 -8.31 6.71
N ASN A 271 9.49 -7.61 7.63
CA ASN A 271 10.87 -7.90 8.02
C ASN A 271 10.99 -8.54 9.41
N GLY A 272 9.88 -9.04 9.99
CA GLY A 272 9.91 -9.90 11.18
C GLY A 272 9.66 -9.19 12.52
N ILE A 273 9.46 -7.87 12.54
CA ILE A 273 8.95 -7.19 13.75
C ILE A 273 7.44 -7.34 13.77
N HIS A 274 6.89 -8.04 14.76
CA HIS A 274 5.46 -8.35 14.81
C HIS A 274 4.61 -7.25 15.46
N LEU A 275 5.18 -6.50 16.41
CA LEU A 275 4.48 -5.43 17.13
C LEU A 275 4.92 -4.07 16.60
N CYS A 276 3.96 -3.23 16.21
CA CYS A 276 4.22 -1.83 15.92
C CYS A 276 3.33 -0.97 16.82
N GLU A 277 3.87 0.11 17.36
CA GLU A 277 3.07 1.10 18.07
C GLU A 277 2.54 2.15 17.08
N CYS A 278 1.36 2.70 17.36
CA CYS A 278 0.78 3.81 16.61
C CYS A 278 0.03 4.78 17.50
N ASP A 279 0.08 6.05 17.13
CA ASP A 279 -0.72 7.11 17.75
C ASP A 279 -1.98 7.34 16.93
N ILE A 280 -3.14 7.45 17.58
CA ILE A 280 -4.41 7.72 16.89
C ILE A 280 -5.00 9.08 17.27
N ALA A 281 -5.63 9.70 16.29
CA ALA A 281 -6.41 10.93 16.44
C ALA A 281 -7.75 10.81 15.71
N LEU A 282 -8.72 11.64 16.11
CA LEU A 282 -10.07 11.64 15.53
C LEU A 282 -10.29 12.88 14.68
N THR A 283 -10.76 12.68 13.46
CA THR A 283 -11.16 13.80 12.58
C THR A 283 -12.54 14.35 12.97
N LYS A 284 -12.85 15.55 12.46
CA LYS A 284 -14.17 16.20 12.63
C LYS A 284 -15.36 15.34 12.19
N ASP A 285 -15.16 14.50 11.18
CA ASP A 285 -16.14 13.56 10.64
C ASP A 285 -15.97 12.13 11.18
N GLU A 286 -15.43 12.01 12.40
CA GLU A 286 -15.27 10.79 13.20
C GLU A 286 -14.50 9.66 12.48
N LYS A 287 -13.46 10.00 11.72
CA LYS A 287 -12.52 9.03 11.15
C LYS A 287 -11.30 8.92 12.06
N ILE A 288 -10.93 7.68 12.41
CA ILE A 288 -9.72 7.43 13.20
C ILE A 288 -8.54 7.37 12.22
N ILE A 289 -7.66 8.36 12.33
CA ILE A 289 -6.42 8.44 11.55
C ILE A 289 -5.22 8.19 12.45
N LEU A 290 -4.08 7.91 11.85
CA LEU A 290 -2.82 7.82 12.58
C LEU A 290 -2.07 9.15 12.53
N ALA A 291 -1.85 9.73 13.69
CA ALA A 291 -1.12 10.97 13.88
C ALA A 291 -0.62 11.08 15.32
N HIS A 292 0.64 11.50 15.47
CA HIS A 292 1.23 11.73 16.78
C HIS A 292 0.94 13.13 17.32
N ASP A 293 1.15 14.15 16.48
CA ASP A 293 0.99 15.56 16.86
C ASP A 293 -0.48 15.99 16.74
N GLU A 294 -0.82 17.11 17.38
CA GLU A 294 -2.17 17.69 17.29
C GLU A 294 -2.50 18.22 15.88
N ASP A 295 -1.47 18.54 15.09
CA ASP A 295 -1.56 19.04 13.73
C ASP A 295 -0.49 18.39 12.81
N PHE A 296 -0.46 18.75 11.53
CA PHE A 296 0.51 18.20 10.58
C PHE A 296 1.63 19.18 10.21
N SER A 297 1.80 20.29 10.94
CA SER A 297 2.78 21.35 10.62
C SER A 297 4.20 20.82 10.45
N ARG A 298 4.59 19.82 11.26
CA ARG A 298 5.90 19.15 11.19
C ARG A 298 6.05 18.25 9.96
N LEU A 299 5.02 17.47 9.63
CA LEU A 299 5.06 16.39 8.66
C LEU A 299 4.45 16.74 7.29
N ALA A 300 3.78 17.89 7.16
CA ALA A 300 3.23 18.39 5.92
C ALA A 300 4.35 18.71 4.92
N LEU A 301 4.09 18.45 3.65
CA LEU A 301 4.95 18.88 2.55
C LEU A 301 5.03 20.41 2.48
N ASP A 302 3.88 21.08 2.64
CA ASP A 302 3.80 22.53 2.83
C ASP A 302 3.49 22.85 4.30
N ARG A 303 4.55 23.09 5.08
CA ARG A 303 4.47 23.39 6.52
C ARG A 303 3.84 24.74 6.84
N ASN A 304 3.81 25.65 5.85
CA ASN A 304 3.25 26.99 6.02
C ASN A 304 1.78 27.05 5.58
N SER A 305 1.22 25.93 5.10
CA SER A 305 -0.18 25.85 4.73
C SER A 305 -1.06 26.16 5.94
N PRO A 306 -2.08 27.02 5.82
CA PRO A 306 -3.05 27.21 6.89
C PRO A 306 -3.74 25.91 7.32
N MET A 307 -3.77 24.89 6.45
CA MET A 307 -4.33 23.59 6.77
C MET A 307 -3.41 22.73 7.64
N SER A 308 -2.09 22.87 7.54
CA SER A 308 -1.15 22.03 8.32
C SER A 308 -1.11 22.41 9.80
N ASN A 309 -1.45 23.65 10.13
CA ASN A 309 -1.47 24.18 11.50
C ASN A 309 -2.86 24.04 12.17
N LYS A 310 -3.84 23.43 11.49
CA LYS A 310 -5.14 23.13 12.08
C LYS A 310 -5.07 21.82 12.85
N GLN A 311 -5.73 21.79 14.00
CA GLN A 311 -5.84 20.56 14.77
C GLN A 311 -6.55 19.47 13.95
N VAL A 312 -6.13 18.22 14.10
CA VAL A 312 -6.73 17.07 13.40
C VAL A 312 -8.24 17.01 13.63
N GLY A 313 -8.69 17.28 14.87
CA GLY A 313 -10.11 17.30 15.24
C GLY A 313 -10.96 18.35 14.53
N ASP A 314 -10.33 19.40 13.99
CA ASP A 314 -11.03 20.47 13.25
C ASP A 314 -11.18 20.17 11.75
N LEU A 315 -10.49 19.14 11.26
CA LEU A 315 -10.44 18.78 9.85
C LEU A 315 -11.29 17.54 9.58
N THR A 316 -12.01 17.53 8.46
CA THR A 316 -12.60 16.31 7.92
C THR A 316 -11.51 15.43 7.30
N PHE A 317 -11.77 14.12 7.18
CA PHE A 317 -10.84 13.23 6.50
C PHE A 317 -10.61 13.67 5.05
N LYS A 318 -11.63 14.21 4.37
CA LYS A 318 -11.50 14.77 3.02
C LYS A 318 -10.51 15.95 2.96
N GLU A 319 -10.50 16.80 3.97
CA GLU A 319 -9.54 17.91 4.05
C GLU A 319 -8.13 17.38 4.37
N LEU A 320 -8.01 16.37 5.24
CA LEU A 320 -6.72 15.74 5.56
C LEU A 320 -6.09 15.02 4.37
N ILE A 321 -6.87 14.32 3.53
CA ILE A 321 -6.31 13.71 2.30
C ILE A 321 -5.87 14.75 1.26
N ALA A 322 -6.28 16.02 1.40
CA ALA A 322 -5.77 17.10 0.56
C ALA A 322 -4.40 17.63 1.04
N LEU A 323 -3.95 17.20 2.23
CA LEU A 323 -2.67 17.59 2.83
C LEU A 323 -1.60 16.51 2.57
N PRO A 324 -0.70 16.70 1.59
CA PRO A 324 0.44 15.80 1.41
C PRO A 324 1.42 15.88 2.56
N LEU A 325 1.92 14.72 3.00
CA LEU A 325 3.07 14.62 3.90
C LEU A 325 4.39 14.77 3.15
N LEU A 326 5.52 14.92 3.86
CA LEU A 326 6.88 15.01 3.30
C LEU A 326 7.26 13.84 2.38
N SER A 327 6.63 12.67 2.56
CA SER A 327 6.77 11.50 1.70
C SER A 327 5.91 11.55 0.43
N GLY A 328 5.03 12.53 0.28
CA GLY A 328 3.95 12.55 -0.71
C GLY A 328 2.77 11.65 -0.35
N SER A 329 2.84 10.86 0.73
CA SER A 329 1.73 10.03 1.21
C SER A 329 0.68 10.86 1.96
N ARG A 330 -0.38 10.20 2.43
CA ARG A 330 -1.43 10.78 3.28
C ARG A 330 -1.50 10.06 4.61
N PRO A 331 -1.97 10.70 5.68
CA PRO A 331 -2.25 10.02 6.95
C PRO A 331 -3.20 8.85 6.73
N PRO A 332 -2.85 7.62 7.13
CA PRO A 332 -3.69 6.46 6.92
C PRO A 332 -4.85 6.41 7.94
N LEU A 333 -5.95 5.75 7.56
CA LEU A 333 -6.97 5.37 8.53
C LEU A 333 -6.50 4.18 9.36
N LEU A 334 -6.86 4.14 10.64
CA LEU A 334 -6.57 2.99 11.51
C LEU A 334 -7.12 1.69 10.95
N ILE A 335 -8.32 1.73 10.37
CA ILE A 335 -8.95 0.55 9.77
C ILE A 335 -8.12 -0.02 8.61
N ASP A 336 -7.49 0.83 7.79
CA ASP A 336 -6.67 0.39 6.66
C ASP A 336 -5.38 -0.29 7.14
N VAL A 337 -4.78 0.25 8.21
CA VAL A 337 -3.57 -0.32 8.82
C VAL A 337 -3.86 -1.66 9.50
N LEU A 338 -4.96 -1.76 10.25
CA LEU A 338 -5.41 -3.02 10.85
C LEU A 338 -5.78 -4.07 9.79
N GLN A 339 -6.38 -3.66 8.69
CA GLN A 339 -6.62 -4.55 7.56
C GLN A 339 -5.30 -5.02 6.93
N SER A 340 -4.31 -4.13 6.76
CA SER A 340 -2.99 -4.54 6.26
C SER A 340 -2.32 -5.55 7.20
N ALA A 341 -2.32 -5.30 8.51
CA ALA A 341 -1.84 -6.25 9.52
C ALA A 341 -2.50 -7.63 9.39
N ARG A 342 -3.84 -7.66 9.27
CA ARG A 342 -4.61 -8.89 9.07
C ARG A 342 -4.24 -9.63 7.78
N HIS A 343 -3.99 -8.89 6.70
CA HIS A 343 -3.64 -9.45 5.39
C HIS A 343 -2.21 -10.01 5.37
N ILE A 344 -1.26 -9.33 6.03
CA ILE A 344 0.10 -9.82 6.22
C ILE A 344 0.10 -11.07 7.10
N GLY A 345 -0.69 -11.07 8.17
CA GLY A 345 -0.78 -12.18 9.12
C GLY A 345 0.51 -12.32 9.93
N GLY A 346 0.88 -13.56 10.28
CA GLY A 346 2.16 -13.83 10.96
C GLY A 346 2.31 -13.23 12.35
N GLY A 347 1.23 -12.78 13.00
CA GLY A 347 1.29 -12.09 14.29
C GLY A 347 1.49 -10.57 14.18
N ALA A 348 1.36 -9.98 12.99
CA ALA A 348 1.34 -8.54 12.82
C ALA A 348 0.22 -7.90 13.66
N GLN A 349 0.61 -7.06 14.63
CA GLN A 349 -0.30 -6.40 15.55
C GLN A 349 0.12 -4.96 15.82
N LEU A 350 -0.87 -4.12 16.15
CA LEU A 350 -0.68 -2.77 16.65
C LEU A 350 -0.76 -2.70 18.18
N VAL A 351 0.08 -1.84 18.74
CA VAL A 351 -0.07 -1.24 20.07
C VAL A 351 -0.62 0.17 19.85
N ILE A 352 -1.88 0.41 20.20
CA ILE A 352 -2.57 1.67 19.90
C ILE A 352 -2.45 2.60 21.10
N GLU A 353 -1.82 3.76 20.92
CA GLU A 353 -1.82 4.85 21.88
C GLU A 353 -2.92 5.87 21.56
N ILE A 354 -3.72 6.21 22.57
CA ILE A 354 -4.62 7.37 22.55
C ILE A 354 -3.95 8.50 23.32
N LYS A 355 -3.53 9.56 22.63
CA LYS A 355 -2.91 10.73 23.25
C LYS A 355 -3.92 11.52 24.09
N PRO A 356 -3.46 12.22 25.16
CA PRO A 356 -4.25 13.27 25.79
C PRO A 356 -4.77 14.28 24.77
N GLY A 357 -5.99 14.79 24.94
CA GLY A 357 -6.65 15.68 23.97
C GLY A 357 -7.33 14.96 22.80
N ASN A 358 -7.31 13.62 22.77
CA ASN A 358 -8.04 12.78 21.80
C ASN A 358 -9.00 11.82 22.52
N GLU A 359 -9.61 12.24 23.63
CA GLU A 359 -10.48 11.42 24.48
C GLU A 359 -11.65 10.81 23.69
N GLU A 360 -12.19 11.54 22.70
CA GLU A 360 -13.26 11.08 21.83
C GLU A 360 -12.84 9.90 20.94
N ALA A 361 -11.54 9.78 20.63
CA ALA A 361 -11.01 8.66 19.86
C ALA A 361 -11.23 7.32 20.58
N ALA A 362 -11.31 7.29 21.92
CA ALA A 362 -11.66 6.09 22.68
C ALA A 362 -13.05 5.57 22.32
N THR A 363 -14.04 6.46 22.27
CA THR A 363 -15.42 6.09 21.92
C THR A 363 -15.51 5.63 20.47
N ALA A 364 -14.86 6.35 19.55
CA ALA A 364 -14.80 5.98 18.14
C ALA A 364 -14.11 4.62 17.95
N LEU A 365 -13.00 4.37 18.64
CA LEU A 365 -12.25 3.12 18.60
C LEU A 365 -13.11 1.96 19.11
N ALA A 366 -13.78 2.11 20.27
CA ALA A 366 -14.69 1.10 20.78
C ALA A 366 -15.75 0.73 19.74
N ARG A 367 -16.46 1.72 19.18
CA ARG A 367 -17.47 1.51 18.15
C ARG A 367 -16.89 0.80 16.93
N MET A 368 -15.72 1.22 16.44
CA MET A 368 -15.05 0.57 15.31
C MET A 368 -14.79 -0.91 15.61
N LEU A 369 -14.23 -1.24 16.77
CA LEU A 369 -13.91 -2.62 17.15
C LEU A 369 -15.15 -3.49 17.33
N ILE A 370 -16.26 -2.91 17.77
CA ILE A 370 -17.51 -3.62 17.89
C ILE A 370 -18.14 -3.91 16.52
N HIS A 371 -18.02 -2.98 15.56
CA HIS A 371 -18.46 -3.21 14.18
C HIS A 371 -17.52 -4.13 13.40
N HIS A 372 -16.24 -4.16 13.78
CA HIS A 372 -15.17 -4.94 13.15
C HIS A 372 -14.45 -5.86 14.14
N PRO A 373 -15.15 -6.81 14.79
CA PRO A 373 -14.54 -7.70 15.77
C PRO A 373 -13.43 -8.57 15.17
N GLU A 374 -13.44 -8.77 13.85
CA GLU A 374 -12.40 -9.48 13.11
C GLU A 374 -11.04 -8.76 13.12
N LEU A 375 -10.99 -7.47 13.47
CA LEU A 375 -9.75 -6.70 13.54
C LEU A 375 -9.11 -6.74 14.94
N MET A 376 -9.85 -7.14 15.99
CA MET A 376 -9.31 -7.23 17.35
C MET A 376 -8.03 -8.09 17.47
N PRO A 377 -7.88 -9.24 16.78
CA PRO A 377 -6.63 -10.01 16.82
C PRO A 377 -5.40 -9.26 16.29
N CYS A 378 -5.59 -8.17 15.54
CA CYS A 378 -4.52 -7.32 15.02
C CYS A 378 -4.13 -6.20 16.00
N ILE A 379 -4.67 -6.22 17.23
CA ILE A 379 -4.37 -5.25 18.29
C ILE A 379 -3.83 -6.02 19.49
N ALA A 380 -2.57 -5.78 19.82
CA ALA A 380 -1.92 -6.38 20.97
C ALA A 380 -2.30 -5.65 22.27
N LEU A 381 -2.37 -4.32 22.23
CA LEU A 381 -2.56 -3.46 23.39
C LEU A 381 -3.22 -2.15 22.96
N ILE A 382 -4.09 -1.62 23.81
CA ILE A 382 -4.54 -0.21 23.74
C ILE A 382 -4.07 0.48 25.01
N MET A 383 -3.42 1.62 24.88
CA MET A 383 -2.83 2.38 25.96
C MET A 383 -3.11 3.87 25.84
N SER A 384 -3.02 4.57 26.98
CA SER A 384 -3.06 6.03 27.06
C SER A 384 -2.38 6.45 28.35
N PHE A 385 -1.76 7.63 28.34
CA PHE A 385 -1.32 8.30 29.56
C PHE A 385 -2.48 8.96 30.32
N ASP A 386 -3.65 9.15 29.68
CA ASP A 386 -4.87 9.58 30.35
C ASP A 386 -5.71 8.39 30.82
N CYS A 387 -5.86 8.29 32.14
CA CYS A 387 -6.66 7.23 32.75
C CYS A 387 -8.17 7.38 32.51
N PHE A 388 -8.67 8.60 32.27
CA PHE A 388 -10.08 8.83 31.98
C PHE A 388 -10.43 8.27 30.60
N THR A 389 -9.58 8.51 29.60
CA THR A 389 -9.64 7.91 28.26
C THR A 389 -9.77 6.38 28.35
N MET A 390 -8.91 5.72 29.12
CA MET A 390 -8.96 4.25 29.26
C MET A 390 -10.21 3.76 29.99
N HIS A 391 -10.70 4.51 30.98
CA HIS A 391 -11.96 4.20 31.65
C HIS A 391 -13.16 4.33 30.70
N ASN A 392 -13.19 5.39 29.88
CA ASN A 392 -14.22 5.62 28.89
C ASN A 392 -14.23 4.52 27.82
N LEU A 393 -13.06 4.17 27.25
CA LEU A 393 -12.90 3.06 26.30
C LEU A 393 -13.49 1.76 26.86
N ARG A 394 -13.11 1.40 28.10
CA ARG A 394 -13.61 0.19 28.77
C ARG A 394 -15.12 0.22 28.95
N ARG A 395 -15.68 1.36 29.36
CA ARG A 395 -17.12 1.54 29.55
C ARG A 395 -17.88 1.35 28.24
N GLU A 396 -17.43 1.95 27.14
CA GLU A 396 -18.05 1.81 25.82
C GLU A 396 -18.01 0.36 25.32
N LEU A 397 -16.87 -0.33 25.47
CA LEU A 397 -16.75 -1.75 25.11
C LEU A 397 -17.67 -2.67 25.94
N MET A 398 -17.93 -2.33 27.20
CA MET A 398 -18.82 -3.11 28.09
C MET A 398 -20.31 -2.85 27.83
N ASN A 399 -20.68 -1.63 27.45
CA ASN A 399 -22.07 -1.23 27.28
C ASN A 399 -22.68 -1.72 25.96
N PHE A 400 -21.86 -2.14 25.00
CA PHE A 400 -22.35 -2.57 23.70
C PHE A 400 -22.87 -4.01 23.73
N ASN A 401 -24.20 -4.15 23.78
CA ASN A 401 -24.89 -5.42 23.55
C ASN A 401 -25.24 -5.55 22.06
N PRO A 402 -24.66 -6.49 21.30
CA PRO A 402 -24.98 -6.64 19.89
C PRO A 402 -26.45 -7.08 19.71
N PRO A 403 -27.23 -6.45 18.81
CA PRO A 403 -28.67 -6.68 18.67
C PRO A 403 -29.09 -8.05 18.08
N HIS A 404 -28.18 -9.02 17.93
CA HIS A 404 -28.46 -10.32 17.30
C HIS A 404 -28.28 -11.56 18.20
N MET A 405 -28.21 -11.41 19.52
CA MET A 405 -28.18 -12.55 20.45
C MET A 405 -29.54 -12.76 21.15
N SER A 406 -30.57 -13.10 20.39
CA SER A 406 -31.84 -13.61 20.93
C SER A 406 -31.75 -15.12 21.15
N GLY A 407 -31.48 -15.54 22.40
CA GLY A 407 -31.64 -16.93 22.81
C GLY A 407 -30.70 -17.37 23.94
N ASN A 408 -31.26 -17.49 25.14
CA ASN A 408 -30.88 -18.35 26.28
C ASN A 408 -29.41 -18.61 26.68
N ASN A 409 -28.42 -17.87 26.21
CA ASN A 409 -27.06 -17.90 26.73
C ASN A 409 -26.70 -16.60 27.46
N ARG A 410 -27.45 -16.29 28.53
CA ARG A 410 -27.19 -15.12 29.39
C ARG A 410 -25.93 -15.24 30.27
N HIS A 411 -25.19 -16.36 30.21
CA HIS A 411 -24.05 -16.60 31.09
C HIS A 411 -22.74 -17.01 30.42
N ASN A 412 -22.57 -16.88 29.09
CA ASN A 412 -21.36 -17.44 28.47
C ASN A 412 -20.70 -16.67 27.30
N THR A 413 -20.90 -15.36 27.16
CA THR A 413 -20.32 -14.59 26.02
C THR A 413 -19.30 -13.53 26.39
N PHE A 414 -19.19 -13.10 27.66
CA PHE A 414 -18.12 -12.18 28.09
C PHE A 414 -16.85 -12.87 28.64
N SER A 415 -16.79 -14.20 28.61
CA SER A 415 -15.55 -14.97 28.81
C SER A 415 -14.65 -15.00 27.56
N SER A 416 -15.01 -14.27 26.51
CA SER A 416 -14.37 -14.33 25.18
C SER A 416 -13.83 -12.99 24.66
N ILE A 417 -13.60 -12.00 25.54
CA ILE A 417 -12.50 -11.07 25.27
C ILE A 417 -11.24 -11.95 25.39
N PRO A 418 -10.43 -12.11 24.33
CA PRO A 418 -9.19 -12.85 24.45
C PRO A 418 -8.42 -12.30 25.64
N THR A 419 -8.00 -13.18 26.53
CA THR A 419 -7.11 -12.86 27.66
C THR A 419 -5.78 -12.23 27.21
N SER A 420 -5.58 -12.06 25.89
CA SER A 420 -4.43 -11.41 25.27
C SER A 420 -4.54 -9.89 25.11
N MET A 421 -5.70 -9.26 25.28
CA MET A 421 -5.78 -7.79 25.23
C MET A 421 -5.50 -7.21 26.61
N SER A 422 -4.23 -6.88 26.86
CA SER A 422 -3.86 -6.12 28.05
C SER A 422 -4.33 -4.68 27.89
N LEU A 423 -4.87 -4.07 28.95
CA LEU A 423 -5.03 -2.61 29.07
C LEU A 423 -4.01 -2.19 30.13
N MET A 424 -2.97 -1.46 29.73
CA MET A 424 -1.94 -0.98 30.67
C MET A 424 -2.16 0.48 31.05
N LYS A 425 -1.84 0.79 32.32
CA LYS A 425 -1.87 2.12 32.91
C LYS A 425 -0.44 2.51 33.29
N PHE A 426 0.04 3.66 32.83
CA PHE A 426 1.26 4.28 33.37
C PHE A 426 0.86 5.36 34.39
N GLY A 427 1.47 5.34 35.57
CA GLY A 427 1.34 6.40 36.58
C GLY A 427 2.28 7.55 36.24
N SER A 428 1.83 8.78 36.46
CA SER A 428 2.52 10.04 36.13
C SER A 428 3.78 10.35 36.96
N ASP A 429 4.27 9.41 37.76
CA ASP A 429 5.33 9.66 38.73
C ASP A 429 6.65 9.00 38.27
N ASN A 430 7.30 9.62 37.28
CA ASN A 430 8.77 9.66 37.06
C ASN A 430 9.11 10.23 35.68
N LEU A 431 8.89 11.52 35.48
CA LEU A 431 9.56 12.29 34.43
C LEU A 431 10.75 13.02 35.05
N GLY A 432 11.94 12.43 34.89
CA GLY A 432 13.18 12.98 35.44
C GLY A 432 14.36 12.03 35.26
N GLY A 433 14.63 11.62 34.04
CA GLY A 433 15.77 10.75 33.73
C GLY A 433 16.03 10.72 32.23
N ASP A 434 17.03 11.48 31.82
CA ASP A 434 17.66 11.49 30.51
C ASP A 434 17.80 10.06 29.92
N LEU A 435 17.01 9.73 28.90
CA LEU A 435 17.20 8.55 28.05
C LEU A 435 17.96 8.96 26.78
N GLY A 436 19.11 9.59 26.99
CA GLY A 436 20.21 9.58 26.04
C GLY A 436 20.77 8.16 25.91
N GLY A 437 20.64 7.58 24.72
CA GLY A 437 21.49 6.49 24.27
C GLY A 437 20.97 5.07 24.50
N ARG A 438 20.21 4.56 23.53
CA ARG A 438 20.50 3.34 22.75
C ARG A 438 19.27 3.01 21.92
N VAL A 439 19.26 3.56 20.71
CA VAL A 439 18.47 3.04 19.60
C VAL A 439 19.16 1.75 19.15
N ALA A 440 18.48 0.62 19.25
CA ALA A 440 18.82 -0.59 18.52
C ALA A 440 17.94 -0.66 17.27
#